data_AF-A0A3D4B3S2-F1
#
_entry.id   AF-A0A3D4B3S2-F1
#
_cell.length_a   1.000
_cell.length_b   1.000
_cell.length_c   1.000
_cell.angle_alpha   90.00
_cell.angle_beta   90.00
_cell.angle_gamma   90.00
#
_symmetry.space_group_name_H-M   'P 1'
#
loop_
_entity.id
_entity.type
_entity.pdbx_description
1 polymer ?
#
loop_
_entity_poly.entity_id
_entity_poly.type
_entity_poly.pdbx_seq_one_letter_code
_entity_poly.pdbx_strand_id
1 'polypeptide(L)'
;SGIMMCYASVTKGTAALHTAVLTTAESLGLSRELIKELEESQGQRLQAMESIKTLSAKAFRWVGEMEEIAATYESAGVTPHFHQGAAEIFRMIADSPIGDERPETIDRNRSLEETVAIFAAYVMDKQMRESS
;
A
#
# COMPACT_ATOMS: atom_id res chain seq x y z
N SER A 1 -20.52 11.98 -2.13
CA SER A 1 -21.71 11.07 -2.07
C SER A 1 -21.25 9.70 -1.61
N GLY A 2 -22.14 8.87 -1.04
CA GLY A 2 -21.79 7.54 -0.56
C GLY A 2 -21.19 6.61 -1.64
N ILE A 3 -21.73 6.65 -2.87
CA ILE A 3 -21.20 5.84 -3.98
C ILE A 3 -19.75 6.17 -4.34
N MET A 4 -19.36 7.44 -4.32
CA MET A 4 -17.97 7.84 -4.60
C MET A 4 -17.02 7.33 -3.52
N MET A 5 -17.44 7.34 -2.25
CA MET A 5 -16.65 6.83 -1.14
C MET A 5 -16.50 5.31 -1.22
N CYS A 6 -17.58 4.58 -1.53
CA CYS A 6 -17.52 3.14 -1.74
C CYS A 6 -16.66 2.75 -2.95
N TYR A 7 -16.70 3.52 -4.04
CA TYR A 7 -15.85 3.25 -5.20
C TYR A 7 -14.37 3.53 -4.90
N ALA A 8 -14.09 4.67 -4.26
CA ALA A 8 -12.73 5.04 -3.85
C ALA A 8 -12.14 4.02 -2.87
N SER A 9 -12.96 3.46 -1.98
CA SER A 9 -12.53 2.46 -0.99
C SER A 9 -12.08 1.16 -1.63
N VAL A 10 -12.71 0.72 -2.73
CA VAL A 10 -12.27 -0.45 -3.49
C VAL A 10 -10.89 -0.21 -4.09
N THR A 11 -10.69 0.91 -4.78
CA THR A 11 -9.42 1.19 -5.48
C THR A 11 -8.27 1.41 -4.50
N LYS A 12 -8.43 2.34 -3.54
CA LYS A 12 -7.34 2.70 -2.61
C LYS A 12 -7.14 1.64 -1.54
N GLY A 13 -8.23 1.07 -1.02
CA GLY A 13 -8.16 -0.02 -0.04
C GLY A 13 -7.47 -1.26 -0.62
N THR A 14 -7.75 -1.62 -1.88
CA THR A 14 -7.05 -2.75 -2.52
C THR A 14 -5.57 -2.47 -2.77
N ALA A 15 -5.22 -1.23 -3.17
CA ALA A 15 -3.83 -0.83 -3.32
C ALA A 15 -3.06 -0.89 -1.98
N ALA A 16 -3.68 -0.43 -0.88
CA ALA A 16 -3.13 -0.55 0.46
C ALA A 16 -2.97 -2.02 0.88
N LEU A 17 -3.98 -2.86 0.64
CA LEU A 17 -3.94 -4.28 0.95
C LEU A 17 -2.81 -4.99 0.18
N HIS A 18 -2.68 -4.76 -1.12
CA HIS A 18 -1.61 -5.34 -1.93
C HIS A 18 -0.24 -4.91 -1.43
N THR A 19 -0.06 -3.62 -1.11
CA THR A 19 1.19 -3.12 -0.53
C THR A 19 1.50 -3.80 0.80
N ALA A 20 0.51 -3.89 1.70
CA ALA A 20 0.69 -4.54 2.99
C ALA A 20 1.11 -6.01 2.85
N VAL A 21 0.45 -6.75 1.96
CA VAL A 21 0.76 -8.17 1.69
C VAL A 21 2.19 -8.34 1.18
N LEU A 22 2.59 -7.63 0.13
CA LEU A 22 3.92 -7.80 -0.44
C LEU A 22 5.03 -7.28 0.47
N THR A 23 4.82 -6.15 1.15
CA THR A 23 5.78 -5.61 2.12
C THR A 23 5.98 -6.55 3.31
N THR A 24 4.90 -7.18 3.79
CA THR A 24 4.98 -8.19 4.85
C THR A 24 5.71 -9.43 4.36
N ALA A 25 5.38 -9.93 3.17
CA ALA A 25 6.06 -11.09 2.58
C ALA A 25 7.57 -10.84 2.43
N GLU A 26 7.96 -9.65 1.97
CA GLU A 26 9.37 -9.26 1.84
C GLU A 26 10.07 -9.19 3.20
N SER A 27 9.43 -8.57 4.19
CA SER A 27 9.97 -8.48 5.55
C SER A 27 10.18 -9.85 6.22
N LEU A 28 9.43 -10.86 5.78
CA LEU A 28 9.53 -12.25 6.24
C LEU A 28 10.43 -13.13 5.34
N GLY A 29 10.98 -12.58 4.24
CA GLY A 29 11.77 -13.34 3.26
C GLY A 29 10.95 -14.30 2.39
N LEU A 30 9.63 -14.09 2.29
CA LEU A 30 8.66 -14.95 1.59
C LEU A 30 8.24 -14.43 0.21
N SER A 31 8.76 -13.30 -0.27
CA SER A 31 8.32 -12.68 -1.53
C SER A 31 8.38 -13.64 -2.72
N ARG A 32 9.49 -14.36 -2.89
CA ARG A 32 9.65 -15.29 -4.01
C ARG A 32 8.61 -16.42 -3.99
N GLU A 33 8.32 -16.97 -2.82
CA GLU A 33 7.34 -18.04 -2.65
C GLU A 33 5.94 -17.52 -2.95
N LEU A 34 5.57 -16.36 -2.39
CA LEU A 34 4.27 -15.76 -2.60
C LEU A 34 4.04 -15.38 -4.07
N ILE A 35 5.02 -14.76 -4.75
CA ILE A 35 4.90 -14.39 -6.16
C ILE A 35 4.69 -15.64 -7.01
N LYS A 36 5.46 -16.70 -6.79
CA LYS A 36 5.29 -17.97 -7.52
C LYS A 36 3.88 -18.55 -7.34
N GLU A 37 3.36 -18.61 -6.12
CA GLU A 37 2.00 -19.10 -5.85
C GLU A 37 0.94 -18.23 -6.54
N LEU A 38 1.13 -16.91 -6.56
CA LEU A 38 0.22 -15.98 -7.25
C LEU A 38 0.29 -16.10 -8.77
N GLU A 39 1.47 -16.33 -9.35
CA GLU A 39 1.64 -16.60 -10.78
C GLU A 39 0.86 -17.86 -11.21
N GLU A 40 0.97 -18.93 -10.42
CA GLU A 40 0.35 -20.22 -10.73
C GLU A 40 -1.17 -20.21 -10.51
N SER A 41 -1.68 -19.47 -9.51
CA SER A 41 -3.07 -19.56 -9.08
C SER A 41 -3.91 -18.30 -9.32
N GLN A 42 -3.32 -17.11 -9.32
CA GLN A 42 -4.02 -15.82 -9.24
C GLN A 42 -3.35 -14.72 -10.12
N GLY A 43 -2.94 -15.04 -11.35
CA GLY A 43 -2.17 -14.12 -12.20
C GLY A 43 -2.80 -12.74 -12.44
N GLN A 44 -4.13 -12.62 -12.52
CA GLN A 44 -4.80 -11.31 -12.61
C GLN A 44 -4.60 -10.44 -11.36
N ARG A 45 -4.54 -11.08 -10.18
CA ARG A 45 -4.28 -10.38 -8.92
C ARG A 45 -2.84 -9.92 -8.85
N LEU A 46 -1.90 -10.75 -9.28
CA LEU A 46 -0.50 -10.36 -9.41
C LEU A 46 -0.34 -9.17 -10.36
N GLN A 47 -1.02 -9.21 -11.52
CA GLN A 47 -1.01 -8.07 -12.45
C GLN A 47 -1.56 -6.79 -11.83
N ALA A 48 -2.59 -6.86 -10.98
CA ALA A 48 -3.11 -5.70 -10.27
C ALA A 48 -2.12 -5.12 -9.23
N MET A 49 -1.26 -5.95 -8.65
CA MET A 49 -0.23 -5.54 -7.69
C MET A 49 0.86 -4.66 -8.33
N GLU A 50 1.07 -4.71 -9.64
CA GLU A 50 2.01 -3.81 -10.35
C GLU A 50 1.70 -2.31 -10.12
N SER A 51 0.46 -1.97 -9.79
CA SER A 51 0.08 -0.60 -9.45
C SER A 51 0.88 0.00 -8.27
N ILE A 52 1.43 -0.86 -7.39
CA ILE A 52 2.25 -0.48 -6.22
C ILE A 52 3.44 0.38 -6.63
N LYS A 53 4.05 0.09 -7.78
CA LYS A 53 5.22 0.82 -8.31
C LYS A 53 5.03 2.33 -8.38
N THR A 54 3.77 2.77 -8.47
CA THR A 54 3.37 4.17 -8.62
C THR A 54 2.69 4.81 -7.41
N LEU A 55 2.60 4.09 -6.29
CA LEU A 55 1.88 4.57 -5.12
C LEU A 55 2.63 5.67 -4.37
N SER A 56 3.96 5.65 -4.39
CA SER A 56 4.82 6.72 -3.84
C SER A 56 4.36 8.12 -4.25
N ALA A 57 4.10 8.32 -5.54
CA ALA A 57 3.65 9.60 -6.10
C ALA A 57 2.25 10.05 -5.66
N LYS A 58 1.48 9.20 -4.97
CA LYS A 58 0.08 9.44 -4.58
C LYS A 58 -0.17 9.23 -3.09
N ALA A 59 0.75 8.61 -2.36
CA ALA A 59 0.51 8.12 -1.01
C ALA A 59 0.17 9.25 -0.04
N PHE A 60 0.91 10.36 -0.07
CA PHE A 60 0.70 11.51 0.83
C PHE A 60 -0.74 12.05 0.79
N ARG A 61 -1.35 12.16 -0.41
CA ARG A 61 -2.74 12.61 -0.54
C ARG A 61 -3.73 11.51 -0.16
N TRP A 62 -3.38 10.25 -0.40
CA TRP A 62 -4.25 9.12 -0.09
C TRP A 62 -4.38 8.86 1.41
N VAL A 63 -3.46 9.34 2.26
CA VAL A 63 -3.64 9.29 3.73
C VAL A 63 -4.94 9.96 4.15
N GLY A 64 -5.13 11.24 3.81
CA GLY A 64 -6.36 11.97 4.16
C GLY A 64 -7.60 11.41 3.45
N GLU A 65 -7.45 11.01 2.19
CA GLU A 65 -8.55 10.38 1.45
C GLU A 65 -9.00 9.05 2.08
N MET A 66 -8.10 8.29 2.72
CA MET A 66 -8.44 7.06 3.45
C MET A 66 -9.12 7.35 4.78
N GLU A 67 -8.72 8.42 5.48
CA GLU A 67 -9.36 8.88 6.73
C GLU A 67 -10.81 9.33 6.47
N GLU A 68 -11.07 10.03 5.36
CA GLU A 68 -12.44 10.38 4.92
C GLU A 68 -13.30 9.15 4.61
N ILE A 69 -12.73 8.13 3.97
CA ILE A 69 -13.41 6.86 3.70
C ILE A 69 -13.72 6.15 5.02
N ALA A 70 -12.78 6.12 5.97
CA ALA A 70 -12.97 5.53 7.29
C ALA A 70 -14.12 6.21 8.05
N ALA A 71 -14.16 7.55 8.06
CA ALA A 71 -15.25 8.33 8.66
C ALA A 71 -16.60 8.03 7.99
N THR A 72 -16.61 7.82 6.67
CA THR A 72 -17.83 7.42 5.94
C THR A 72 -18.31 6.04 6.40
N TYR A 73 -17.40 5.08 6.57
CA TYR A 73 -17.74 3.73 7.04
C TYR A 73 -18.33 3.77 8.45
N GLU A 74 -17.69 4.51 9.36
CA GLU A 74 -18.18 4.73 10.72
C GLU A 74 -19.59 5.33 10.73
N SER A 75 -19.83 6.37 9.91
CA SER A 75 -21.15 7.01 9.80
C SER A 75 -22.25 6.07 9.30
N ALA A 76 -21.87 5.02 8.55
CA ALA A 76 -22.77 4.00 8.02
C ALA A 76 -22.89 2.77 8.94
N GLY A 77 -22.24 2.77 10.11
CA GLY A 77 -22.25 1.65 11.06
C GLY A 77 -21.32 0.49 10.69
N VAL A 78 -20.41 0.68 9.75
CA VAL A 78 -19.35 -0.29 9.38
C VAL A 78 -18.06 0.07 10.12
N THR A 79 -17.22 -0.92 10.43
CA THR A 79 -15.93 -0.65 11.08
C THR A 79 -15.05 0.29 10.23
N PRO A 80 -14.48 1.36 10.82
CA PRO A 80 -13.55 2.25 10.13
C PRO A 80 -12.13 1.67 10.08
N HIS A 81 -11.81 0.68 10.92
CA HIS A 81 -10.45 0.22 11.17
C HIS A 81 -9.73 -0.32 9.94
N PHE A 82 -10.46 -0.91 9.00
CA PHE A 82 -9.87 -1.35 7.73
C PHE A 82 -9.25 -0.18 6.96
N HIS A 83 -9.96 0.94 6.85
CA HIS A 83 -9.49 2.11 6.10
C HIS A 83 -8.55 2.99 6.92
N GLN A 84 -8.63 2.95 8.25
CA GLN A 84 -7.59 3.51 9.12
C GLN A 84 -6.25 2.78 8.95
N GLY A 85 -6.26 1.45 8.95
CA GLY A 85 -5.06 0.66 8.65
C GLY A 85 -4.52 0.93 7.24
N ALA A 86 -5.41 1.08 6.24
CA ALA A 86 -4.97 1.49 4.91
C ALA A 86 -4.36 2.91 4.88
N ALA A 87 -4.85 3.85 5.69
CA ALA A 87 -4.22 5.16 5.85
C ALA A 87 -2.79 5.04 6.43
N GLU A 88 -2.58 4.13 7.39
CA GLU A 88 -1.24 3.84 7.93
C GLU A 88 -0.30 3.25 6.89
N ILE A 89 -0.80 2.38 6.00
CA ILE A 89 0.00 1.87 4.87
C ILE A 89 0.40 3.00 3.93
N PHE A 90 -0.50 3.93 3.58
CA PHE A 90 -0.11 5.07 2.75
C PHE A 90 0.84 6.03 3.47
N ARG A 91 0.71 6.19 4.79
CA ARG A 91 1.66 6.97 5.58
C ARG A 91 3.05 6.34 5.56
N MET A 92 3.13 5.01 5.72
CA MET A 92 4.38 4.26 5.55
C MET A 92 5.02 4.49 4.18
N ILE A 93 4.24 4.47 3.09
CA ILE A 93 4.76 4.76 1.75
C ILE A 93 5.24 6.22 1.64
N ALA A 94 4.45 7.17 2.16
CA ALA A 94 4.77 8.59 2.11
C ALA A 94 6.02 8.97 2.92
N ASP A 95 6.31 8.24 3.99
CA ASP A 95 7.49 8.46 4.83
C ASP A 95 8.72 7.64 4.34
N SER A 96 8.55 6.79 3.34
CA SER A 96 9.63 5.97 2.78
C SER A 96 10.64 6.82 1.99
N PRO A 97 11.84 6.30 1.67
CA PRO A 97 12.84 7.02 0.88
C PRO A 97 12.37 7.52 -0.50
N ILE A 98 11.27 6.96 -1.02
CA ILE A 98 10.68 7.33 -2.31
C ILE A 98 9.36 8.09 -2.16
N GLY A 99 8.94 8.43 -0.94
CA GLY A 99 7.66 9.09 -0.65
C GLY A 99 7.53 10.49 -1.25
N ASP A 100 8.65 11.14 -1.58
CA ASP A 100 8.69 12.44 -2.24
C ASP A 100 8.58 12.39 -3.77
N GLU A 101 8.41 11.19 -4.35
CA GLU A 101 8.14 11.07 -5.79
C GLU A 101 6.86 11.81 -6.19
N ARG A 102 6.82 12.26 -7.44
CA ARG A 102 5.67 12.87 -8.11
C ARG A 102 5.46 12.17 -9.45
N PRO A 103 4.29 12.32 -10.11
CA PRO A 103 4.05 11.68 -11.42
C PRO A 103 5.15 11.95 -12.47
N GLU A 104 5.81 13.09 -12.37
CA GLU A 104 6.88 13.53 -13.26
C GLU A 104 8.25 12.95 -12.89
N THR A 105 8.46 12.58 -11.62
CA THR A 105 9.78 12.18 -11.08
C THR A 105 9.86 10.70 -10.71
N ILE A 106 8.77 9.96 -10.83
CA ILE A 106 8.73 8.54 -10.53
C ILE A 106 9.71 7.75 -11.41
N ASP A 107 10.46 6.84 -10.79
CA ASP A 107 11.27 5.89 -11.52
C ASP A 107 10.37 4.85 -12.22
N ARG A 108 10.30 4.95 -13.55
CA ARG A 108 9.51 4.04 -14.40
C ARG A 108 10.18 2.70 -14.64
N ASN A 109 11.48 2.59 -14.35
CA ASN A 109 12.26 1.36 -14.54
C ASN A 109 12.30 0.52 -13.27
N ARG A 110 12.03 1.11 -12.09
CA ARG A 110 11.95 0.38 -10.82
C ARG A 110 10.95 -0.77 -10.91
N SER A 111 11.37 -1.97 -10.52
CA SER A 111 10.53 -3.17 -10.53
C SER A 111 9.53 -3.16 -9.36
N LEU A 112 8.57 -4.09 -9.38
CA LEU A 112 7.66 -4.28 -8.25
C LEU A 112 8.44 -4.74 -7.02
N GLU A 113 9.34 -5.70 -7.19
CA GLU A 113 10.22 -6.25 -6.17
C GLU A 113 11.11 -5.16 -5.55
N GLU A 114 11.75 -4.32 -6.36
CA GLU A 114 12.57 -3.21 -5.88
C GLU A 114 11.74 -2.20 -5.09
N THR A 115 10.52 -1.88 -5.55
CA THR A 115 9.61 -0.98 -4.83
C THR A 115 9.23 -1.55 -3.46
N VAL A 116 8.87 -2.83 -3.41
CA VAL A 116 8.48 -3.53 -2.18
C VAL A 116 9.67 -3.64 -1.21
N ALA A 117 10.87 -3.93 -1.72
CA ALA A 117 12.09 -3.98 -0.91
C ALA A 117 12.39 -2.64 -0.21
N ILE A 118 12.16 -1.50 -0.89
CA ILE A 118 12.30 -0.18 -0.28
C ILE A 118 11.31 0.00 0.89
N PHE A 119 10.05 -0.41 0.71
CA PHE A 119 9.04 -0.33 1.77
C PHE A 119 9.35 -1.25 2.95
N ALA A 120 9.78 -2.49 2.68
CA ALA A 120 10.15 -3.44 3.72
C ALA A 120 11.36 -2.95 4.54
N ALA A 121 12.40 -2.45 3.87
CA ALA A 121 13.56 -1.86 4.54
C ALA A 121 13.17 -0.68 5.44
N TYR A 122 12.27 0.19 4.99
CA TYR A 122 11.76 1.30 5.79
C TYR A 122 11.02 0.82 7.05
N VAL A 123 10.16 -0.21 6.94
CA VAL A 123 9.45 -0.78 8.09
C VAL A 123 10.41 -1.38 9.11
N MET A 124 11.40 -2.16 8.65
CA MET A 124 12.39 -2.79 9.53
C MET A 124 13.23 -1.75 10.28
N ASP A 125 13.68 -0.70 9.59
CA ASP A 125 14.43 0.41 10.21
C ASP A 125 13.58 1.15 11.26
N LYS A 126 12.31 1.43 10.93
CA LYS A 126 11.37 2.03 11.89
C LYS A 126 11.19 1.17 13.14
N GLN A 127 11.00 -0.14 12.99
CA GLN A 127 10.85 -1.06 14.14
C GLN A 127 12.11 -1.11 15.02
N MET A 128 13.31 -1.09 14.43
CA MET A 128 14.56 -1.08 15.20
C MET A 128 14.70 0.20 16.04
N ARG A 129 14.32 1.36 15.48
CA ARG A 129 14.34 2.64 16.21
C ARG A 129 13.34 2.70 17.36
N GLU A 130 12.16 2.10 17.20
CA GLU A 130 11.11 2.09 18.24
C GLU A 130 11.42 1.09 19.38
N SER A 131 12.30 0.11 19.13
CA SER A 131 12.71 -0.91 20.10
C SER A 131 13.99 -0.56 20.88
N SER A 132 14.61 0.58 20.57
CA SER A 132 15.87 1.06 21.17
C SER A 132 15.60 2.17 22.19
#